data_AF-A0A661ICG9-F1
#
_entry.id   AF-A0A661ICG9-F1
#
_cell.length_a   1.000
_cell.length_b   1.000
_cell.length_c   1.000
_cell.angle_alpha   90.00
_cell.angle_beta   90.00
_cell.angle_gamma   90.00
#
_symmetry.space_group_name_H-M   'P 1'
#
loop_
_entity.id
_entity.type
_entity.pdbx_description
1 polymer ?
#
loop_
_entity_poly.entity_id
_entity_poly.type
_entity_poly.pdbx_seq_one_letter_code
_entity_poly.pdbx_strand_id
1 'polypeptide(L)'
;MLDIHLSLMLFVLFLFLTLLVLLNNMLFKPLLNYMDDRDNTISKNLKAAKSFGSNSDELNAKADENISNAKNEAATIRQKAIDAEKTIASQKVEAKQSELEKEYSKFAEQLNSEQESLKESLLLQVPQFKEHLKAKFSNL
;
A
#
# COMPACT_ATOMS: atom_id res chain seq x y z
N MET A 1 -21.40 76.81 -59.61
CA MET A 1 -22.60 76.34 -58.89
C MET A 1 -22.16 75.60 -57.65
N LEU A 2 -21.82 76.35 -56.61
CA LEU A 2 -21.57 75.86 -55.25
C LEU A 2 -22.07 76.99 -54.35
N ASP A 3 -23.39 77.13 -54.26
CA ASP A 3 -24.00 78.00 -53.26
C ASP A 3 -23.87 77.28 -51.91
N ILE A 4 -22.78 77.58 -51.22
CA ILE A 4 -22.50 77.05 -49.88
C ILE A 4 -23.40 77.81 -48.90
N HIS A 5 -24.60 77.28 -48.69
CA HIS A 5 -25.50 77.77 -47.65
C HIS A 5 -25.01 77.27 -46.28
N LEU A 6 -24.28 78.13 -45.56
CA LEU A 6 -23.73 77.85 -44.22
C LEU A 6 -24.79 77.26 -43.27
N SER A 7 -26.03 77.75 -43.34
CA SER A 7 -27.16 77.24 -42.55
C SER A 7 -27.50 75.76 -42.83
N LEU A 8 -27.41 75.35 -44.10
CA LEU A 8 -27.73 73.99 -44.54
C LEU A 8 -26.63 73.02 -44.10
N MET A 9 -25.37 73.46 -44.16
CA MET A 9 -24.23 72.70 -43.65
C MET A 9 -24.31 72.50 -42.12
N LEU A 10 -24.69 73.53 -41.37
CA LEU A 10 -24.88 73.41 -39.91
C LEU A 10 -26.03 72.47 -39.54
N PHE A 11 -27.12 72.48 -40.31
CA PHE A 11 -28.24 71.55 -40.11
C PHE A 11 -27.85 70.09 -40.40
N VAL A 12 -27.13 69.85 -41.49
CA VAL A 12 -26.61 68.51 -41.82
C VAL A 12 -25.61 68.03 -40.76
N LEU A 13 -24.74 68.92 -40.26
CA LEU A 13 -23.81 68.61 -39.16
C LEU A 13 -24.57 68.22 -37.89
N PHE A 14 -25.61 68.97 -37.53
CA PHE A 14 -26.45 68.66 -36.38
C PHE A 14 -27.17 67.30 -36.52
N LEU A 15 -27.74 67.02 -37.69
CA LEU A 15 -28.35 65.72 -37.99
C LEU A 15 -27.33 64.58 -37.91
N PHE A 16 -26.13 64.77 -38.45
CA PHE A 16 -25.06 63.79 -38.39
C PHE A 16 -24.62 63.51 -36.96
N LEU A 17 -24.41 64.54 -36.14
CA LEU A 17 -24.06 64.38 -34.73
C LEU A 17 -25.17 63.69 -33.94
N THR A 18 -26.43 64.05 -34.19
CA THR A 18 -27.60 63.40 -33.57
C THR A 18 -27.67 61.92 -33.93
N LEU A 19 -27.45 61.59 -35.20
CA LEU A 19 -27.39 60.21 -35.69
C LEU A 19 -26.24 59.44 -35.05
N LEU A 20 -25.05 60.05 -34.91
CA LEU A 20 -23.88 59.43 -34.29
C LEU A 20 -24.16 59.07 -32.83
N VAL A 21 -24.80 59.96 -32.08
CA VAL A 21 -25.20 59.70 -30.68
C VAL A 21 -26.21 58.55 -30.60
N LEU A 22 -27.22 58.54 -31.49
CA LEU A 22 -28.22 57.47 -31.54
C LEU A 22 -27.56 56.12 -31.85
N LEU A 23 -26.66 56.09 -32.85
CA LEU A 23 -25.97 54.88 -33.28
C LEU A 23 -24.96 54.37 -32.24
N ASN A 24 -24.30 55.28 -31.50
CA ASN A 24 -23.43 54.93 -30.37
C ASN A 24 -24.18 54.14 -29.31
N ASN A 25 -25.39 54.58 -28.95
CA ASN A 25 -26.17 53.90 -27.93
C ASN A 25 -26.87 52.64 -28.45
N MET A 26 -27.36 52.66 -29.69
CA MET A 26 -28.17 51.56 -30.24
C MET A 26 -27.34 50.42 -30.85
N LEU A 27 -26.15 50.71 -31.39
CA LEU A 27 -25.36 49.73 -32.15
C LEU A 27 -23.96 49.51 -31.59
N PHE A 28 -23.18 50.58 -31.42
CA PHE A 28 -21.76 50.43 -31.09
C PHE A 28 -21.54 49.87 -29.67
N LYS A 29 -22.23 50.41 -28.67
CA LYS A 29 -22.17 49.87 -27.30
C LYS A 29 -22.56 48.40 -27.19
N PRO A 30 -23.75 47.95 -27.66
CA PRO A 30 -24.12 46.55 -27.54
C PRO A 30 -23.21 45.62 -28.35
N LEU A 31 -22.71 46.07 -29.51
CA LEU A 31 -21.77 45.28 -30.31
C LEU A 31 -20.43 45.07 -29.59
N LEU A 32 -19.85 46.14 -29.03
CA LEU A 32 -18.59 46.07 -28.29
C LEU A 32 -18.75 45.20 -27.03
N ASN A 33 -19.83 45.37 -26.28
CA ASN A 33 -20.12 44.53 -25.13
C ASN A 33 -20.20 43.04 -25.51
N TYR A 34 -20.81 42.72 -26.66
CA TYR A 34 -20.87 41.34 -27.15
C TYR A 34 -19.49 40.79 -27.54
N MET A 35 -18.61 41.62 -28.09
CA MET A 35 -17.22 41.21 -28.36
C MET A 35 -16.46 40.96 -27.06
N ASP A 36 -16.58 41.84 -26.07
CA ASP A 36 -15.95 41.70 -24.76
C ASP A 36 -16.45 40.45 -24.02
N ASP A 37 -17.77 40.19 -24.04
CA ASP A 37 -18.36 38.98 -23.45
C ASP A 37 -17.84 37.70 -24.12
N ARG A 38 -17.66 37.73 -25.44
CA ARG A 38 -17.08 36.60 -26.17
C ARG A 38 -15.63 36.37 -25.82
N ASP A 39 -14.82 37.42 -25.80
CA ASP A 39 -13.39 37.32 -25.46
C ASP A 39 -13.21 36.83 -24.02
N ASN A 40 -14.01 37.34 -23.09
CA ASN A 40 -14.01 36.89 -21.70
C ASN A 40 -14.43 35.41 -21.58
N THR A 41 -15.48 35.01 -22.31
CA THR A 41 -15.94 33.62 -22.33
C THR A 41 -14.89 32.67 -22.90
N ILE A 42 -14.22 33.04 -24.00
CA ILE A 42 -13.15 32.25 -24.61
C ILE A 42 -11.96 32.12 -23.64
N SER A 43 -11.54 33.24 -23.04
CA SER A 43 -10.45 33.26 -22.06
C SER A 43 -10.77 32.39 -20.84
N LYS A 44 -12.00 32.48 -20.31
CA LYS A 44 -12.47 31.66 -19.20
C LYS A 44 -12.50 30.17 -19.55
N ASN A 45 -13.01 29.81 -20.73
CA ASN A 45 -13.04 28.42 -21.18
C ASN A 45 -11.64 27.85 -21.39
N LEU A 46 -10.71 28.63 -21.95
CA LEU A 46 -9.32 28.22 -22.13
C LEU A 46 -8.62 28.02 -20.77
N LYS A 47 -8.84 28.92 -19.82
CA LYS A 47 -8.31 28.79 -18.46
C LYS A 47 -8.90 27.58 -17.74
N ALA A 48 -10.20 27.34 -17.87
CA ALA A 48 -10.87 26.17 -17.31
C ALA A 48 -10.30 24.88 -17.91
N ALA A 49 -10.18 24.79 -19.24
CA ALA A 49 -9.60 23.63 -19.92
C ALA A 49 -8.16 23.35 -19.46
N LYS A 50 -7.31 24.38 -19.35
CA LYS A 50 -5.96 24.25 -18.79
C LYS A 50 -5.97 23.77 -17.34
N SER A 51 -6.85 24.32 -16.50
CA SER A 51 -6.95 23.92 -15.10
C SER A 51 -7.43 22.48 -14.95
N PHE A 52 -8.37 22.02 -15.78
CA PHE A 52 -8.85 20.63 -15.76
C PHE A 52 -7.76 19.66 -16.21
N GLY A 53 -6.99 19.99 -17.25
CA GLY A 53 -5.82 19.20 -17.65
C GLY A 53 -4.79 19.07 -16.53
N SER A 54 -4.38 20.21 -15.94
CA SER A 54 -3.41 20.22 -14.83
C SER A 54 -3.90 19.48 -13.59
N ASN A 55 -5.18 19.65 -13.22
CA ASN A 55 -5.75 18.90 -12.09
C ASN A 55 -5.79 17.40 -12.37
N SER A 56 -6.07 16.98 -13.62
CA SER A 56 -6.08 15.58 -13.99
C SER A 56 -4.68 14.96 -13.85
N ASP A 57 -3.64 15.67 -14.30
CA ASP A 57 -2.25 15.21 -14.17
C ASP A 57 -1.81 15.13 -12.71
N GLU A 58 -2.16 16.14 -11.88
CA GLU A 58 -1.89 16.11 -10.44
C GLU A 58 -2.64 14.99 -9.72
N LEU A 59 -3.90 14.73 -10.07
CA LEU A 59 -4.69 13.65 -9.49
C LEU A 59 -4.15 12.28 -9.88
N ASN A 60 -3.71 12.10 -11.13
CA ASN A 60 -3.05 10.87 -11.57
C ASN A 60 -1.73 10.65 -10.82
N ALA A 61 -0.89 11.69 -10.69
CA ALA A 61 0.36 11.59 -9.94
C ALA A 61 0.13 11.21 -8.46
N LYS A 62 -0.87 11.81 -7.81
CA LYS A 62 -1.25 11.44 -6.43
C LYS A 62 -1.82 10.02 -6.33
N ALA A 63 -2.55 9.55 -7.35
CA ALA A 63 -3.06 8.19 -7.39
C ALA A 63 -1.90 7.18 -7.50
N ASP A 64 -0.95 7.43 -8.39
CA ASP A 64 0.24 6.59 -8.57
C ASP A 64 1.11 6.56 -7.31
N GLU A 65 1.31 7.71 -6.65
CA GLU A 65 2.01 7.80 -5.36
C GLU A 65 1.32 6.96 -4.28
N ASN A 66 -0.01 7.09 -4.14
CA ASN A 66 -0.78 6.30 -3.17
C ASN A 66 -0.72 4.80 -3.46
N ILE A 67 -0.80 4.39 -4.74
CA ILE A 67 -0.68 2.98 -5.12
C ILE A 67 0.72 2.45 -4.80
N SER A 68 1.76 3.23 -5.08
CA SER A 68 3.14 2.88 -4.76
C SER A 68 3.35 2.71 -3.26
N ASN A 69 2.87 3.66 -2.46
CA ASN A 69 2.96 3.62 -0.99
C ASN A 69 2.20 2.41 -0.43
N ALA A 70 0.96 2.17 -0.88
CA ALA A 70 0.17 1.01 -0.46
C ALA A 70 0.85 -0.33 -0.81
N LYS A 71 1.48 -0.43 -1.99
CA LYS A 71 2.26 -1.63 -2.37
C LYS A 71 3.47 -1.84 -1.46
N ASN A 72 4.20 -0.77 -1.13
CA ASN A 72 5.36 -0.84 -0.24
C ASN A 72 4.96 -1.23 1.20
N GLU A 73 3.87 -0.67 1.70
CA GLU A 73 3.32 -1.04 3.01
C GLU A 73 2.87 -2.50 3.04
N ALA A 74 2.15 -2.96 2.01
CA ALA A 74 1.72 -4.35 1.90
C ALA A 74 2.92 -5.32 1.83
N ALA A 75 3.96 -4.98 1.06
CA ALA A 75 5.19 -5.75 1.00
C ALA A 75 5.89 -5.81 2.36
N THR A 76 5.93 -4.68 3.08
CA THR A 76 6.51 -4.60 4.43
C THR A 76 5.72 -5.44 5.44
N ILE A 77 4.39 -5.38 5.41
CA ILE A 77 3.53 -6.20 6.27
C ILE A 77 3.75 -7.68 5.99
N ARG A 78 3.78 -8.08 4.71
CA ARG A 78 4.02 -9.47 4.31
C ARG A 78 5.38 -9.96 4.78
N GLN A 79 6.43 -9.14 4.60
CA GLN A 79 7.78 -9.50 5.03
C GLN A 79 7.84 -9.65 6.56
N LYS A 80 7.27 -8.70 7.31
CA LYS A 80 7.18 -8.79 8.78
C LYS A 80 6.43 -10.04 9.25
N ALA A 81 5.33 -10.39 8.60
CA ALA A 81 4.58 -11.60 8.93
C ALA A 81 5.38 -12.88 8.68
N ILE A 82 6.10 -12.95 7.54
CA ILE A 82 6.98 -14.08 7.22
C ILE A 82 8.13 -14.19 8.24
N ASP A 83 8.76 -13.07 8.59
CA ASP A 83 9.88 -13.07 9.53
C ASP A 83 9.44 -13.41 10.96
N ALA A 84 8.26 -12.93 11.37
CA ALA A 84 7.65 -13.30 12.65
C ALA A 84 7.35 -14.80 12.72
N GLU A 85 6.71 -15.35 11.69
CA GLU A 85 6.37 -16.78 11.65
C GLU A 85 7.64 -17.66 11.60
N LYS A 86 8.66 -17.24 10.84
CA LYS A 86 9.97 -17.92 10.80
C LYS A 86 10.63 -17.94 12.17
N THR A 87 10.54 -16.83 12.91
CA THR A 87 11.08 -16.73 14.27
C THR A 87 10.34 -17.67 15.23
N ILE A 88 9.01 -17.69 15.19
CA ILE A 88 8.18 -18.59 16.01
C ILE A 88 8.48 -20.05 15.66
N ALA A 89 8.59 -20.39 14.38
CA ALA A 89 8.93 -21.73 13.93
C ALA A 89 10.31 -22.15 14.43
N SER A 90 11.32 -21.28 14.33
CA SER A 90 12.67 -21.55 14.85
C SER A 90 12.65 -21.78 16.36
N GLN A 91 11.97 -20.92 17.12
CA GLN A 91 11.83 -21.06 18.56
C GLN A 91 11.13 -22.36 18.95
N LYS A 92 10.09 -22.77 18.21
CA LYS A 92 9.36 -24.01 18.46
C LYS A 92 10.23 -25.25 18.17
N VAL A 93 11.05 -25.20 17.12
CA VAL A 93 12.01 -26.27 16.80
C VAL A 93 13.09 -26.36 17.87
N GLU A 94 13.68 -25.25 18.28
CA GLU A 94 14.68 -25.22 19.36
C GLU A 94 14.11 -25.72 20.69
N ALA A 95 12.90 -25.29 21.05
CA ALA A 95 12.22 -25.76 22.25
C ALA A 95 11.98 -27.28 22.21
N LYS A 96 11.54 -27.81 21.06
CA LYS A 96 11.32 -29.25 20.88
C LYS A 96 12.62 -30.04 20.88
N GLN A 97 13.70 -29.53 20.30
CA GLN A 97 15.02 -30.14 20.41
C GLN A 97 15.50 -30.18 21.86
N SER A 98 15.37 -29.08 22.60
CA SER A 98 15.75 -29.04 24.02
C SER A 98 14.93 -30.00 24.88
N GLU A 99 13.63 -30.15 24.59
CA GLU A 99 12.76 -31.11 25.25
C GLU A 99 13.19 -32.56 24.94
N LEU A 100 13.47 -32.88 23.67
CA LEU A 100 14.00 -34.17 23.22
C LEU A 100 15.35 -34.51 23.89
N GLU A 101 16.27 -33.55 23.97
CA GLU A 101 17.57 -33.73 24.61
C GLU A 101 17.40 -34.08 26.10
N LYS A 102 16.47 -33.41 26.79
CA LYS A 102 16.15 -33.71 28.19
C LYS A 102 15.50 -35.08 28.36
N GLU A 103 14.58 -35.44 27.50
CA GLU A 103 13.95 -36.77 27.53
C GLU A 103 14.99 -37.87 27.24
N TYR A 104 15.87 -37.64 26.27
CA TYR A 104 16.95 -38.57 25.95
C TYR A 104 17.92 -38.75 27.12
N SER A 105 18.33 -37.65 27.77
CA SER A 105 19.17 -37.70 28.96
C SER A 105 18.51 -38.49 30.10
N LYS A 106 17.21 -38.28 30.35
CA LYS A 106 16.46 -39.04 31.35
C LYS A 106 16.36 -40.52 30.99
N PHE A 107 16.10 -40.83 29.73
CA PHE A 107 16.05 -42.20 29.24
C PHE A 107 17.41 -42.90 29.41
N ALA A 108 18.51 -42.22 29.10
CA ALA A 108 19.86 -42.75 29.29
C ALA A 108 20.19 -43.02 30.78
N GLU A 109 19.78 -42.12 31.68
CA GLU A 109 19.92 -42.33 33.13
C GLU A 109 19.08 -43.52 33.61
N GLN A 110 17.82 -43.63 33.17
CA GLN A 110 16.95 -44.76 33.50
C GLN A 110 17.52 -46.08 32.98
N LEU A 111 18.03 -46.10 31.74
CA LEU A 111 18.62 -47.30 31.15
C LEU A 111 19.84 -47.78 31.93
N ASN A 112 20.72 -46.85 32.37
CA ASN A 112 21.86 -47.20 33.22
C ASN A 112 21.41 -47.78 34.57
N SER A 113 20.40 -47.18 35.20
CA SER A 113 19.85 -47.68 36.47
C SER A 113 19.21 -49.06 36.31
N GLU A 114 18.43 -49.28 35.24
CA GLU A 114 17.87 -50.59 34.92
C GLU A 114 18.97 -51.63 34.67
N GLN A 115 20.03 -51.26 33.97
CA GLN A 115 21.17 -52.15 33.69
C GLN A 115 21.91 -52.54 34.98
N GLU A 116 22.11 -51.62 35.91
CA GLU A 116 22.65 -51.92 37.24
C GLU A 116 21.72 -52.86 38.03
N SER A 117 20.41 -52.57 38.07
CA SER A 117 19.43 -53.41 38.77
C SER A 117 19.37 -54.83 38.20
N LEU A 118 19.46 -54.96 36.87
CA LEU A 118 19.47 -56.24 36.18
C LEU A 118 20.72 -57.02 36.52
N LYS A 119 21.89 -56.36 36.57
CA LYS A 119 23.16 -56.97 36.94
C LYS A 119 23.14 -57.47 38.40
N GLU A 120 22.61 -56.68 39.33
CA GLU A 120 22.43 -57.11 40.72
C GLU A 120 21.47 -58.30 40.83
N SER A 121 20.32 -58.24 40.16
CA SER A 121 19.35 -59.35 40.11
C SER A 121 19.97 -60.62 39.52
N LEU A 122 20.76 -60.50 38.44
CA LEU A 122 21.46 -61.65 37.85
C LEU A 122 22.43 -62.27 38.86
N LEU A 123 23.23 -61.44 39.55
CA LEU A 123 24.19 -61.89 40.56
C LEU A 123 23.51 -62.60 41.74
N LEU A 124 22.33 -62.14 42.16
CA LEU A 124 21.51 -62.81 43.18
C LEU A 124 20.94 -64.16 42.71
N GLN A 125 20.70 -64.31 41.40
CA GLN A 125 20.21 -65.55 40.80
C GLN A 125 21.33 -66.55 40.44
N VAL A 126 22.60 -66.12 40.32
CA VAL A 126 23.75 -66.99 40.05
C VAL A 126 23.85 -68.19 41.02
N PRO A 127 23.66 -68.05 42.36
CA PRO A 127 23.67 -69.17 43.29
C PRO A 127 22.56 -70.19 43.02
N GLN A 128 21.34 -69.73 42.76
CA GLN A 128 20.21 -70.61 42.39
C GLN A 128 20.50 -71.34 41.07
N PHE A 129 21.03 -70.62 40.08
CA PHE A 129 21.42 -71.22 38.81
C PHE A 129 22.52 -72.29 38.98
N LYS A 130 23.48 -72.05 39.88
CA LYS A 130 24.54 -73.00 40.24
C LYS A 130 24.01 -74.23 40.97
N GLU A 131 23.04 -74.07 41.87
CA GLU A 131 22.34 -75.20 42.48
C GLU A 131 21.53 -76.01 41.47
N HIS A 132 20.77 -75.36 40.59
CA HIS A 132 20.03 -76.03 39.52
C HIS A 132 20.95 -76.81 38.56
N LEU A 133 22.11 -76.24 38.20
CA LEU A 133 23.12 -76.95 37.42
C LEU A 133 23.68 -78.15 38.18
N LYS A 134 24.06 -77.97 39.46
CA LYS A 134 24.60 -79.07 40.29
C LYS A 134 23.57 -80.20 40.45
N ALA A 135 22.30 -79.87 40.66
CA ALA A 135 21.21 -80.85 40.74
C ALA A 135 20.98 -81.59 39.40
N LYS A 136 21.16 -80.94 38.25
CA LYS A 136 21.11 -81.62 36.94
C LYS A 136 22.29 -82.55 36.71
N PHE A 137 23.50 -82.14 37.11
CA PHE A 137 24.71 -82.93 36.95
C PHE A 137 24.86 -84.06 37.99
N SER A 138 24.25 -83.94 39.18
CA SER A 138 24.19 -85.04 40.16
C SER A 138 23.09 -86.08 39.88
N ASN A 139 22.18 -85.80 38.95
CA ASN A 139 21.18 -86.76 38.44
C ASN A 139 21.62 -87.42 37.12
N LEU A 140 22.88 -87.23 36.71
CA LEU A 140 23.56 -87.98 35.65
C LEU A 140 24.59 -88.91 36.29
#